data_AF-A0A833LJ62-F1
#
_entry.id   AF-A0A833LJ62-F1
#
_cell.length_a   1.000
_cell.length_b   1.000
_cell.length_c   1.000
_cell.angle_alpha   90.00
_cell.angle_beta   90.00
_cell.angle_gamma   90.00
#
_symmetry.space_group_name_H-M   'P 1'
#
loop_
_entity.id
_entity.type
_entity.pdbx_description
1 polymer ?
#
loop_
_entity_poly.entity_id
_entity_poly.type
_entity_poly.pdbx_seq_one_letter_code
_entity_poly.pdbx_strand_id
1 'polypeptide(L)'
;MVGPDGAPRHIGDVLRERNIRLDTNDPVVRGGFTQIPNFILNDPKLSLGAKVTYAKFLQYAWHNDHCFPGQDRLAGEIGMSRTRVNEFTKELERLGLIKIKRRGQGKTNLYEIKFVVRKQGTGKRG
;
A
#
# COMPACT_ATOMS: atom_id res chain seq x y z
N MET A 1 2.73 -15.89 -4.74
CA MET A 1 1.98 -16.25 -5.96
C MET A 1 3.00 -16.62 -7.02
N VAL A 2 2.86 -17.79 -7.60
CA VAL A 2 3.76 -18.31 -8.62
C VAL A 2 3.18 -17.99 -10.00
N GLY A 3 4.01 -17.61 -10.96
CA GLY A 3 3.59 -17.41 -12.36
C GLY A 3 3.32 -18.73 -13.09
N PRO A 4 2.75 -18.69 -14.32
CA PRO A 4 2.57 -19.88 -15.15
C PRO A 4 3.89 -20.61 -15.48
N ASP A 5 5.01 -19.94 -15.26
CA ASP A 5 6.40 -20.35 -15.45
C ASP A 5 7.11 -20.83 -14.17
N GLY A 6 6.42 -20.88 -13.02
CA GLY A 6 7.04 -21.33 -11.77
C GLY A 6 7.88 -20.27 -11.04
N ALA A 7 8.04 -19.08 -11.61
CA ALA A 7 8.84 -18.02 -11.02
C ALA A 7 8.08 -17.23 -9.93
N PRO A 8 8.75 -16.77 -8.86
CA PRO A 8 8.13 -15.87 -7.89
C PRO A 8 7.85 -14.52 -8.55
N ARG A 9 6.56 -14.27 -8.87
CA ARG A 9 6.14 -13.00 -9.46
C ARG A 9 6.23 -11.89 -8.45
N HIS A 10 6.82 -10.76 -8.85
CA HIS A 10 6.70 -9.54 -8.08
C HIS A 10 5.23 -9.13 -8.11
N ILE A 11 4.65 -8.87 -6.95
CA ILE A 11 3.25 -8.47 -6.86
C ILE A 11 2.97 -7.26 -7.75
N GLY A 12 3.91 -6.31 -7.93
CA GLY A 12 3.76 -5.21 -8.89
C GLY A 12 3.47 -5.63 -10.34
N ASP A 13 3.80 -6.85 -10.74
CA ASP A 13 3.53 -7.39 -12.08
C ASP A 13 2.15 -8.08 -12.11
N VAL A 14 1.81 -8.82 -11.06
CA VAL A 14 0.45 -9.34 -10.82
C VAL A 14 -0.58 -8.19 -10.76
N LEU A 15 -0.17 -7.04 -10.24
CA LEU A 15 -0.99 -5.84 -10.12
C LEU A 15 -1.15 -5.07 -11.44
N ARG A 16 -0.28 -5.32 -12.43
CA ARG A 16 -0.40 -4.77 -13.79
C ARG A 16 -1.21 -5.67 -14.72
N GLU A 17 -1.23 -6.97 -14.44
CA GLU A 17 -2.11 -7.92 -15.10
C GLU A 17 -3.57 -7.64 -14.71
N ARG A 18 -4.27 -6.80 -15.48
CA ARG A 18 -5.73 -6.59 -15.40
C ARG A 18 -6.53 -7.82 -15.92
N ASN A 19 -6.08 -9.02 -15.57
CA ASN A 19 -6.61 -10.28 -16.11
C ASN A 19 -7.65 -10.94 -15.19
N ILE A 20 -8.03 -10.26 -14.10
CA ILE A 20 -9.13 -10.69 -13.23
C ILE A 20 -10.41 -10.00 -13.73
N ARG A 21 -11.24 -10.73 -14.47
CA ARG A 21 -12.64 -10.37 -14.71
C ARG A 21 -13.47 -11.01 -13.61
N LEU A 22 -14.14 -10.20 -12.80
CA LEU A 22 -15.17 -10.69 -11.90
C LEU A 22 -16.44 -10.89 -12.73
N ASP A 23 -16.80 -12.14 -12.99
CA ASP A 23 -18.08 -12.49 -13.61
C ASP A 23 -19.18 -12.38 -12.54
N THR A 24 -19.62 -11.16 -12.29
CA THR A 24 -20.64 -10.87 -11.29
C THR A 24 -21.52 -9.70 -11.70
N ASN A 25 -22.83 -9.90 -11.56
CA ASN A 25 -23.83 -8.84 -11.67
C ASN A 25 -24.00 -8.05 -10.34
N ASP A 26 -23.12 -8.30 -9.36
CA ASP A 26 -23.19 -7.68 -8.04
C ASP A 26 -22.81 -6.19 -8.10
N PRO A 27 -23.74 -5.27 -7.77
CA PRO A 27 -23.48 -3.83 -7.78
C PRO A 27 -22.33 -3.42 -6.86
N VAL A 28 -21.96 -4.22 -5.85
CA VAL A 28 -20.85 -3.96 -4.93
C VAL A 28 -19.50 -3.91 -5.65
N VAL A 29 -19.33 -4.73 -6.69
CA VAL A 29 -18.06 -4.82 -7.45
C VAL A 29 -17.90 -3.67 -8.45
N ARG A 30 -18.99 -2.98 -8.80
CA ARG A 30 -19.00 -1.90 -9.79
C ARG A 30 -18.08 -0.72 -9.41
N GLY A 31 -17.84 -0.53 -8.10
CA GLY A 31 -16.91 0.48 -7.58
C GLY A 31 -15.43 0.05 -7.53
N GLY A 32 -15.12 -1.20 -7.90
CA GLY A 32 -13.81 -1.80 -7.72
C GLY A 32 -13.56 -2.29 -6.29
N PHE A 33 -12.49 -3.06 -6.10
CA PHE A 33 -12.06 -3.58 -4.80
C PHE A 33 -10.55 -3.48 -4.68
N THR A 34 -10.06 -3.47 -3.44
CA THR A 34 -8.63 -3.38 -3.16
C THR A 34 -8.18 -4.66 -2.47
N GLN A 35 -7.36 -5.46 -3.14
CA GLN A 35 -6.76 -6.66 -2.55
C GLN A 35 -5.69 -6.26 -1.53
N ILE A 36 -5.63 -6.95 -0.39
CA ILE A 36 -4.58 -6.70 0.61
C ILE A 36 -3.77 -7.98 0.77
N PRO A 37 -2.43 -7.94 0.67
CA PRO A 37 -1.62 -9.13 0.89
C PRO A 37 -1.83 -9.71 2.30
N ASN A 38 -1.96 -11.03 2.41
CA ASN A 38 -2.19 -11.70 3.70
C ASN A 38 -1.10 -11.42 4.73
N PHE A 39 0.15 -11.15 4.32
CA PHE A 39 1.20 -10.79 5.27
C PHE A 39 0.93 -9.45 5.97
N ILE A 40 0.17 -8.54 5.35
CA ILE A 40 -0.29 -7.30 5.98
C ILE A 40 -1.45 -7.59 6.92
N LEU A 41 -2.43 -8.39 6.46
CA LEU A 41 -3.61 -8.74 7.25
C LEU A 41 -3.24 -9.52 8.52
N ASN A 42 -2.30 -10.45 8.40
CA ASN A 42 -1.90 -11.37 9.46
C ASN A 42 -0.73 -10.88 10.32
N ASP A 43 -0.14 -9.70 10.04
CA ASP A 43 0.90 -9.15 10.89
C ASP A 43 0.28 -8.57 12.19
N PRO A 44 0.58 -9.13 13.37
CA PRO A 44 0.06 -8.61 14.64
C PRO A 44 0.77 -7.32 15.07
N LYS A 45 1.91 -6.97 14.46
CA LYS A 45 2.63 -5.72 14.76
C LYS A 45 2.02 -4.51 14.08
N LEU A 46 1.14 -4.73 13.11
CA LEU A 46 0.41 -3.68 12.42
C LEU A 46 -0.89 -3.37 13.15
N SER A 47 -1.06 -2.09 13.46
CA SER A 47 -2.33 -1.56 13.93
C SER A 47 -3.40 -1.71 12.84
N LEU A 48 -4.66 -1.81 13.26
CA LEU A 48 -5.79 -1.88 12.32
C LEU A 48 -5.80 -0.66 11.37
N GLY A 49 -5.53 0.53 11.90
CA GLY A 49 -5.42 1.76 11.13
C GLY A 49 -4.29 1.74 10.10
N ALA A 50 -3.13 1.16 10.44
CA ALA A 50 -2.05 0.95 9.49
C ALA A 50 -2.43 -0.02 8.36
N LYS A 51 -3.17 -1.09 8.66
CA LYS A 51 -3.68 -2.02 7.62
C LYS A 51 -4.64 -1.30 6.65
N VAL A 52 -5.57 -0.51 7.17
CA VAL A 52 -6.51 0.29 6.35
C VAL A 52 -5.77 1.35 5.53
N THR A 53 -4.79 2.03 6.12
CA THR A 53 -3.97 3.03 5.43
C THR A 53 -3.15 2.40 4.29
N TYR A 54 -2.57 1.20 4.53
CA TYR A 54 -1.86 0.45 3.51
C TYR A 54 -2.78 0.03 2.35
N ALA A 55 -3.99 -0.44 2.65
CA ALA A 55 -4.99 -0.74 1.63
C ALA A 55 -5.31 0.49 0.79
N LYS A 56 -5.47 1.65 1.42
CA LYS A 56 -5.76 2.90 0.70
C LYS A 56 -4.60 3.31 -0.20
N PHE A 57 -3.35 3.10 0.22
CA PHE A 57 -2.18 3.29 -0.64
C PHE A 57 -2.20 2.37 -1.87
N LEU A 58 -2.55 1.09 -1.69
CA LEU A 58 -2.69 0.15 -2.80
C LEU A 58 -3.78 0.59 -3.78
N GLN A 59 -4.93 1.03 -3.28
CA GLN A 59 -6.02 1.53 -4.11
C GLN A 59 -5.55 2.69 -5.02
N TYR A 60 -4.84 3.68 -4.47
CA TYR A 60 -4.32 4.78 -5.27
C TYR A 60 -3.26 4.33 -6.27
N ALA A 61 -2.40 3.38 -5.89
CA ALA A 61 -1.38 2.84 -6.78
C ALA A 61 -1.97 2.10 -7.99
N TRP A 62 -3.18 1.54 -7.88
CA TRP A 62 -3.87 0.86 -8.98
C TRP A 62 -4.71 1.76 -9.87
N HIS A 63 -5.37 2.76 -9.27
CA HIS A 63 -6.37 3.55 -9.99
C HIS A 63 -5.83 4.88 -10.53
N ASN A 64 -4.78 5.45 -9.92
CA ASN A 64 -4.21 6.74 -10.34
C ASN A 64 -2.74 6.55 -10.69
N ASP A 65 -2.30 7.03 -11.86
CA ASP A 65 -0.91 7.02 -12.36
C ASP A 65 0.09 7.75 -11.42
N HIS A 66 0.31 7.19 -10.23
CA HIS A 66 1.26 7.66 -9.21
C HIS A 66 0.92 8.98 -8.48
N CYS A 67 -0.30 9.51 -8.62
CA CYS A 67 -0.69 10.72 -7.87
C CYS A 67 -1.21 10.38 -6.48
N PHE A 68 -0.34 10.51 -5.49
CA PHE A 68 -0.72 10.34 -4.10
C PHE A 68 -1.47 11.58 -3.58
N PRO A 69 -2.65 11.42 -2.95
CA PRO A 69 -3.37 12.56 -2.39
C PRO A 69 -2.62 13.16 -1.20
N GLY A 70 -2.89 14.44 -0.88
CA GLY A 70 -2.46 15.02 0.38
C GLY A 70 -3.02 14.27 1.59
N GLN A 71 -2.35 14.38 2.74
CA GLN A 71 -2.73 13.71 3.99
C GLN A 71 -4.16 14.04 4.43
N ASP A 72 -4.65 15.25 4.17
CA ASP A 72 -6.00 15.67 4.56
C ASP A 72 -7.08 14.92 3.76
N ARG A 73 -6.85 14.72 2.45
CA ARG A 73 -7.75 13.94 1.61
C ARG A 73 -7.73 12.47 2.00
N LEU A 74 -6.55 11.91 2.27
CA LEU A 74 -6.41 10.54 2.76
C LEU A 74 -7.19 10.35 4.07
N ALA A 75 -7.08 11.30 5.00
CA ALA A 75 -7.79 11.32 6.26
C ALA A 75 -9.31 11.39 6.09
N GLY A 76 -9.80 12.28 5.22
CA GLY A 76 -11.22 12.38 4.88
C GLY A 76 -11.78 11.09 4.27
N GLU A 77 -11.06 10.47 3.35
CA GLU A 77 -11.49 9.23 2.70
C GLU A 77 -11.43 8.00 3.61
N ILE A 78 -10.50 7.96 4.58
CA ILE A 78 -10.45 6.90 5.61
C ILE A 78 -11.49 7.16 6.72
N GLY A 79 -11.96 8.40 6.89
CA GLY A 79 -12.86 8.79 7.97
C GLY A 79 -12.15 8.94 9.32
N MET A 80 -10.89 9.40 9.31
CA MET A 80 -10.07 9.56 10.52
C MET A 80 -9.43 10.94 10.58
N SER A 81 -8.91 11.32 11.75
CA SER A 81 -8.15 12.56 11.89
C SER A 81 -6.83 12.48 11.12
N ARG A 82 -6.38 13.62 10.60
CA ARG A 82 -5.07 13.75 9.94
C ARG A 82 -3.92 13.25 10.83
N THR A 83 -3.99 13.52 12.13
CA THR A 83 -3.00 13.05 13.11
C THR A 83 -2.89 11.53 13.11
N ARG A 84 -4.03 10.82 13.20
CA ARG A 84 -4.05 9.36 13.20
C ARG A 84 -3.52 8.77 11.90
N VAL A 85 -3.95 9.29 10.76
CA VAL A 85 -3.45 8.83 9.46
C VAL A 85 -1.94 9.04 9.32
N ASN A 86 -1.41 10.16 9.86
CA ASN A 86 0.03 10.39 9.90
C ASN A 86 0.76 9.40 10.81
N GLU A 87 0.19 9.06 11.97
CA GLU A 87 0.74 8.01 12.86
C GLU A 87 0.81 6.66 12.15
N PHE A 88 -0.27 6.25 11.48
CA PHE A 88 -0.31 5.00 10.71
C PHE A 88 0.66 5.02 9.53
N THR A 89 0.79 6.15 8.83
CA THR A 89 1.77 6.32 7.76
C THR A 89 3.20 6.13 8.28
N LYS A 90 3.54 6.75 9.42
CA LYS A 90 4.85 6.59 10.06
C LYS A 90 5.10 5.17 10.57
N GLU A 91 4.05 4.49 11.04
CA GLU A 91 4.11 3.07 11.41
C GLU A 91 4.51 2.20 10.22
N LEU A 92 3.84 2.37 9.09
CA LEU A 92 4.16 1.67 7.85
C LEU A 92 5.59 1.97 7.37
N GLU A 93 6.04 3.23 7.48
CA GLU A 93 7.40 3.62 7.12
C GLU A 93 8.44 2.97 8.03
N ARG A 94 8.22 3.00 9.36
CA ARG A 94 9.10 2.37 10.36
C ARG A 94 9.23 0.87 10.14
N LEU A 95 8.14 0.19 9.75
CA LEU A 95 8.13 -1.23 9.42
C LEU A 95 8.66 -1.53 8.01
N GLY A 96 9.06 -0.51 7.25
CA GLY A 96 9.66 -0.67 5.91
C GLY A 96 8.65 -1.07 4.83
N LEU A 97 7.35 -0.91 5.09
CA LEU A 97 6.26 -1.25 4.17
C LEU A 97 5.99 -0.12 3.18
N ILE A 98 6.39 1.10 3.51
CA ILE A 98 6.41 2.22 2.59
C ILE A 98 7.73 2.98 2.70
N LYS A 99 8.07 3.73 1.66
CA LYS A 99 9.11 4.76 1.70
C LYS A 99 8.55 6.08 1.20
N ILE A 100 8.77 7.16 1.96
CA ILE A 100 8.30 8.49 1.60
C ILE A 100 9.49 9.30 1.07
N LYS A 101 9.37 9.82 -0.15
CA LYS A 101 10.36 10.72 -0.76
C LYS A 101 9.75 12.11 -0.92
N ARG A 102 10.32 13.09 -0.23
CA ARG A 102 9.97 14.51 -0.42
C ARG A 102 10.54 14.99 -1.75
N ARG A 103 9.68 15.60 -2.57
CA ARG A 103 10.06 16.04 -3.94
C ARG A 103 10.39 17.55 -4.05
N GLY A 104 10.15 18.32 -2.98
CA GLY A 104 10.38 19.76 -2.94
C GLY A 104 9.43 20.58 -3.84
N GLN A 105 9.55 21.91 -3.79
CA GLN A 105 8.87 22.86 -4.71
C GLN A 105 7.33 22.74 -4.75
N GLY A 106 6.67 22.51 -3.61
CA GLY A 106 5.21 22.39 -3.55
C GLY A 106 4.64 21.09 -4.15
N LYS A 107 5.49 20.16 -4.60
CA LYS A 107 5.07 18.88 -5.16
C LYS A 107 4.68 17.91 -4.04
N THR A 108 3.64 17.10 -4.29
CA THR A 108 3.23 16.03 -3.37
C THR A 108 4.34 15.02 -3.14
N ASN A 109 4.38 14.42 -1.96
CA ASN A 109 5.35 13.37 -1.63
C ASN A 109 5.17 12.16 -2.57
N LEU A 110 6.28 11.51 -2.92
CA LEU A 110 6.24 10.20 -3.59
C LEU A 110 6.24 9.10 -2.54
N TYR A 111 5.28 8.20 -2.63
CA TYR A 111 5.15 7.04 -1.75
C TYR A 111 5.48 5.78 -2.54
N GLU A 112 6.50 5.05 -2.12
CA GLU A 112 6.84 3.75 -2.67
C GLU A 112 6.35 2.64 -1.74
N ILE A 113 5.38 1.84 -2.21
CA ILE A 113 4.87 0.68 -1.47
C ILE A 113 5.87 -0.48 -1.62
N LYS A 114 6.20 -1.13 -0.50
CA LYS A 114 7.10 -2.28 -0.45
C LYS A 114 6.31 -3.54 -0.12
N PHE A 115 6.54 -4.56 -0.93
CA PHE A 115 5.94 -5.88 -0.73
C PHE A 115 6.95 -6.92 -0.24
N VAL A 116 8.19 -6.49 -0.03
CA VAL A 116 9.25 -7.23 0.64
C VAL A 116 9.87 -6.27 1.64
N VAL A 117 9.74 -6.57 2.93
CA VAL A 117 10.46 -5.82 3.97
C VAL A 117 11.89 -6.31 3.96
N ARG A 118 12.82 -5.49 3.42
CA ARG A 118 14.25 -5.77 3.62
C ARG A 118 14.52 -5.63 5.12
N LYS A 119 14.99 -6.71 5.77
CA LYS A 119 15.56 -6.61 7.12
C LYS A 119 16.59 -5.47 7.08
N GLN A 120 16.39 -4.41 7.85
CA GLN A 120 17.47 -3.46 8.06
C GLN A 120 18.65 -4.26 8.59
N GLY A 121 19.78 -4.18 7.90
CA GLY A 121 20.96 -4.97 8.21
C GLY A 121 21.33 -4.77 9.67
N THR A 122 21.47 -5.86 10.40
CA THR A 122 22.17 -5.87 11.68
C THR A 122 23.57 -5.35 11.43
N GLY A 123 23.83 -4.09 11.77
CA GLY A 123 25.18 -3.56 11.80
C GLY A 123 25.98 -4.38 12.81
N LYS A 124 26.82 -5.30 12.33
CA LYS A 124 27.94 -5.79 13.11
C LYS A 124 28.95 -4.65 13.17
N ARG A 125 29.10 -4.07 14.36
CA ARG A 125 30.37 -3.44 14.77
C ARG A 125 31.42 -4.55 14.71
N GLY A 126 32.44 -4.32 13.91
CA GLY A 126 33.73 -5.01 13.90
C GLY A 126 34.78 -3.93 13.72
#